data_AF-A0A645IZP5-F1
#
_entry.id   AF-A0A645IZP5-F1
#
_cell.length_a   1.000
_cell.length_b   1.000
_cell.length_c   1.000
_cell.angle_alpha   90.00
_cell.angle_beta   90.00
_cell.angle_gamma   90.00
#
_symmetry.space_group_name_H-M   'P 1'
#
loop_
_entity.id
_entity.type
_entity.pdbx_description
1 polymer ?
#
loop_
_entity_poly.entity_id
_entity_poly.type
_entity_poly.pdbx_seq_one_letter_code
_entity_poly.pdbx_strand_id
1 'polypeptide(L)'
;MKEIAVETKELLKEKDTEKIAAEINELDEVWESVEDQVKEKSKDLYDEAEKPLGVIKAGVKVEPLDDKTLNDALDNFINVLDNIQKI
;
A
#
# COMPACT_ATOMS: atom_id res chain seq x y z
N MET A 1 -3.11 -7.17 -5.42
CA MET A 1 -2.70 -5.82 -4.95
C MET A 1 -3.78 -5.09 -4.16
N LYS A 2 -4.91 -4.66 -4.76
CA LYS A 2 -5.98 -3.97 -3.98
C LYS A 2 -6.50 -4.84 -2.82
N GLU A 3 -6.69 -6.14 -3.06
CA GLU A 3 -7.11 -7.10 -2.05
C GLU A 3 -6.09 -7.20 -0.89
N ILE A 4 -4.80 -7.35 -1.19
CA ILE A 4 -3.69 -7.32 -0.20
C ILE A 4 -3.75 -6.06 0.67
N ALA A 5 -3.93 -4.88 0.06
CA ALA A 5 -4.03 -3.63 0.82
C ALA A 5 -5.27 -3.59 1.73
N VAL A 6 -6.40 -4.15 1.30
CA VAL A 6 -7.62 -4.27 2.13
C VAL A 6 -7.42 -5.27 3.26
N GLU A 7 -6.80 -6.42 3.00
CA GLU A 7 -6.48 -7.44 4.01
C GLU A 7 -5.53 -6.90 5.07
N THR A 8 -4.50 -6.16 4.67
CA THR A 8 -3.59 -5.45 5.58
C THR A 8 -4.35 -4.54 6.56
N LYS A 9 -5.41 -3.86 6.09
CA LYS A 9 -6.24 -3.00 6.98
C LYS A 9 -7.03 -3.80 8.00
N GLU A 10 -7.51 -5.00 7.66
CA GLU A 10 -8.19 -5.86 8.63
C GLU A 10 -7.19 -6.38 9.67
N LEU A 11 -5.98 -6.77 9.24
CA LEU A 11 -4.91 -7.20 10.14
C LEU A 11 -4.46 -6.11 11.13
N LEU A 12 -4.47 -4.83 10.72
CA LEU A 12 -4.22 -3.71 11.64
C LEU A 12 -5.20 -3.70 12.82
N LYS A 13 -6.46 -4.11 12.62
CA LYS A 13 -7.45 -4.22 13.71
C LYS A 13 -7.16 -5.39 14.64
N GLU A 14 -6.62 -6.47 14.08
CA GLU A 14 -6.23 -7.69 14.80
C GLU A 14 -4.88 -7.55 15.52
N LYS A 15 -4.09 -6.52 15.17
CA LYS A 15 -2.73 -6.24 15.69
C LYS A 15 -1.73 -7.37 15.45
N ASP A 16 -1.91 -8.12 14.37
CA ASP A 16 -1.00 -9.20 13.96
C ASP A 16 0.21 -8.61 13.20
N THR A 17 1.18 -8.08 13.93
CA THR A 17 2.31 -7.31 13.36
C THR A 17 3.18 -8.12 12.40
N GLU A 18 3.34 -9.42 12.62
CA GLU A 18 4.08 -10.31 11.72
C GLU A 18 3.37 -10.45 10.38
N LYS A 19 2.05 -10.68 10.39
CA LYS A 19 1.28 -10.75 9.14
C LYS A 19 1.18 -9.40 8.44
N ILE A 20 1.02 -8.30 9.18
CA ILE A 20 1.02 -6.95 8.59
C ILE A 20 2.33 -6.70 7.83
N ALA A 21 3.48 -7.10 8.40
CA ALA A 21 4.77 -6.97 7.71
C ALA A 21 4.88 -7.86 6.47
N ALA A 22 4.35 -9.09 6.52
CA ALA A 22 4.33 -9.98 5.37
C ALA A 22 3.47 -9.43 4.22
N GLU A 23 2.24 -9.01 4.50
CA GLU A 23 1.32 -8.44 3.50
C GLU A 23 1.86 -7.15 2.89
N ILE A 24 2.50 -6.29 3.68
CA ILE A 24 3.10 -5.05 3.16
C ILE A 24 4.28 -5.34 2.22
N ASN A 25 5.09 -6.36 2.50
CA ASN A 25 6.15 -6.78 1.58
C ASN A 25 5.56 -7.37 0.29
N GLU A 26 4.52 -8.21 0.38
CA GLU A 26 3.84 -8.73 -0.80
C GLU A 26 3.21 -7.59 -1.63
N LEU A 27 2.63 -6.59 -0.97
CA LEU A 27 2.07 -5.41 -1.64
C LEU A 27 3.14 -4.68 -2.47
N ASP A 28 4.33 -4.50 -1.89
CA ASP A 28 5.48 -3.85 -2.53
C ASP A 28 5.98 -4.65 -3.74
N GLU A 29 6.19 -5.96 -3.57
CA GLU A 29 6.63 -6.85 -4.66
C GLU A 29 5.64 -6.87 -5.84
N VAL A 30 4.33 -6.91 -5.53
CA VAL A 30 3.31 -6.86 -6.59
C VAL A 30 3.28 -5.48 -7.25
N TRP A 31 3.54 -4.39 -6.51
CA TRP A 31 3.64 -3.04 -7.08
C TRP A 31 4.83 -2.90 -8.03
N GLU A 32 6.02 -3.36 -7.63
CA GLU A 32 7.22 -3.36 -8.46
C GLU A 32 6.98 -4.06 -9.82
N SER A 33 6.15 -5.10 -9.85
CA SER A 33 5.83 -5.82 -11.10
C SER A 33 5.01 -5.03 -12.13
N VAL A 34 4.33 -3.95 -11.71
CA VAL A 34 3.44 -3.16 -12.56
C VAL A 34 3.77 -1.67 -12.61
N GLU A 35 4.59 -1.16 -11.69
CA GLU A 35 4.84 0.27 -11.50
C GLU A 35 5.32 0.98 -12.77
N ASP A 36 6.18 0.33 -13.56
CA ASP A 36 6.72 0.87 -14.81
C ASP A 36 5.60 1.07 -15.86
N GLN A 37 4.67 0.12 -15.96
CA GLN A 37 3.54 0.22 -16.88
C GLN A 37 2.58 1.35 -16.44
N VAL A 38 2.35 1.49 -15.14
CA VAL A 38 1.55 2.60 -14.60
C VAL A 38 2.21 3.92 -14.92
N LYS A 39 3.53 4.04 -14.70
CA LYS A 39 4.31 5.24 -14.96
C LYS A 39 4.35 5.63 -16.44
N GLU A 40 4.42 4.65 -17.34
CA GLU A 40 4.33 4.88 -18.79
C GLU A 40 2.97 5.43 -19.19
N LYS A 41 1.88 4.86 -18.66
CA LYS A 41 0.51 5.28 -18.98
C LYS A 41 0.11 6.61 -18.30
N SER A 42 0.54 6.80 -17.06
CA SER A 42 0.23 7.96 -16.24
C SER A 42 1.27 8.13 -15.13
N LYS A 43 2.21 9.05 -15.37
CA LYS A 43 3.18 9.46 -14.36
C LYS A 43 2.51 10.01 -13.09
N ASP A 44 1.39 10.71 -13.24
CA ASP A 44 0.68 11.30 -12.10
C ASP A 44 0.12 10.20 -11.19
N LEU A 45 -0.52 9.17 -11.74
CA LEU A 45 -1.05 8.05 -10.94
C LEU A 45 0.07 7.21 -10.31
N TYR A 46 1.21 7.05 -11.00
CA TYR A 46 2.41 6.45 -10.42
C TYR A 46 2.90 7.26 -9.21
N ASP A 47 3.11 8.57 -9.36
CA ASP A 47 3.60 9.43 -8.29
C ASP A 47 2.59 9.52 -7.11
N GLU A 48 1.28 9.40 -7.40
CA GLU A 48 0.22 9.32 -6.39
C GLU A 48 0.21 7.99 -5.63
N ALA A 49 0.60 6.88 -6.25
CA ALA A 49 0.67 5.55 -5.63
C ALA A 49 1.94 5.39 -4.78
N GLU A 50 3.08 5.89 -5.26
CA GLU A 50 4.38 5.85 -4.56
C GLU A 50 4.36 6.51 -3.18
N LYS A 51 3.67 7.65 -3.06
CA LYS A 51 3.61 8.42 -1.81
C LYS A 51 3.03 7.61 -0.63
N PRO A 52 1.78 7.11 -0.70
CA PRO A 52 1.24 6.28 0.37
C PRO A 52 1.98 4.95 0.51
N LEU A 53 2.45 4.32 -0.57
CA LEU A 53 3.24 3.09 -0.48
C LEU A 53 4.54 3.30 0.32
N GLY A 54 5.23 4.41 0.11
CA GLY A 54 6.41 4.79 0.91
C GLY A 54 6.09 4.97 2.40
N VAL A 55 4.93 5.54 2.73
CA VAL A 55 4.46 5.65 4.12
C VAL A 55 4.16 4.28 4.72
N ILE A 56 3.50 3.39 3.97
CA ILE A 56 3.18 2.03 4.41
C ILE A 56 4.47 1.25 4.74
N LYS A 57 5.45 1.27 3.82
CA LYS A 57 6.76 0.60 3.96
C LYS A 57 7.59 1.13 5.13
N ALA A 58 7.48 2.42 5.42
CA ALA A 58 8.14 3.03 6.57
C ALA A 58 7.40 2.72 7.88
N GLY A 59 6.07 2.85 7.87
CA GLY A 59 5.22 2.70 9.05
C GLY A 59 5.24 1.30 9.66
N VAL A 60 5.36 0.26 8.82
CA VAL A 60 5.45 -1.13 9.31
C VAL A 60 6.74 -1.46 10.06
N LYS A 61 7.76 -0.59 9.97
CA LYS A 61 9.04 -0.72 10.67
C LYS A 61 9.06 -0.01 12.02
N VAL A 62 7.97 0.66 12.40
CA VAL A 62 7.86 1.43 13.64
C VAL A 62 7.27 0.55 14.75
N GLU A 63 7.83 0.63 15.96
CA GLU A 63 7.33 -0.10 17.13
C GLU A 63 7.00 0.87 18.29
N PRO A 64 5.75 0.90 18.80
CA PRO A 64 4.58 0.19 18.27
C PRO A 64 4.13 0.74 16.91
N LEU A 65 3.38 -0.05 16.13
CA LEU A 65 2.79 0.41 14.88
C LEU A 65 1.94 1.67 15.10
N ASP A 66 2.03 2.61 14.17
CA ASP A 66 1.09 3.73 14.07
C ASP A 66 -0.10 3.31 13.19
N ASP A 67 -1.06 2.63 13.83
CA ASP A 67 -2.24 2.08 13.16
C ASP A 67 -3.02 3.14 12.39
N LYS A 68 -3.04 4.40 12.88
CA LYS A 68 -3.76 5.48 12.22
C LYS A 68 -3.05 5.88 10.93
N THR A 69 -1.74 6.11 11.01
CA THR A 69 -0.94 6.48 9.84
C THR A 69 -0.96 5.37 8.78
N LEU A 70 -0.86 4.11 9.20
CA LEU A 70 -0.93 2.96 8.29
C LEU A 70 -2.31 2.83 7.64
N ASN A 71 -3.40 2.97 8.40
CA ASN A 71 -4.75 2.94 7.83
C ASN A 71 -4.98 4.08 6.82
N ASP A 72 -4.60 5.31 7.17
CA ASP A 72 -4.77 6.47 6.27
C ASP A 72 -3.96 6.29 4.98
N ALA A 73 -2.74 5.74 5.07
CA ALA A 73 -1.91 5.47 3.92
C ALA A 73 -2.48 4.33 3.04
N LEU A 74 -2.97 3.24 3.65
CA LEU A 74 -3.64 2.16 2.93
C LEU A 74 -4.91 2.65 2.22
N ASP A 75 -5.72 3.51 2.86
CA ASP A 75 -6.89 4.11 2.22
C ASP A 75 -6.52 4.95 1.00
N ASN A 76 -5.49 5.79 1.13
CA ASN A 76 -5.01 6.58 0.00
C ASN A 76 -4.49 5.69 -1.13
N PHE A 77 -3.70 4.66 -0.82
CA PHE A 77 -3.19 3.72 -1.82
C PHE A 77 -4.34 3.00 -2.54
N ILE A 78 -5.31 2.46 -1.79
CA ILE A 78 -6.50 1.79 -2.35
C ILE A 78 -7.28 2.70 -3.30
N ASN A 79 -7.47 3.97 -2.94
CA ASN A 79 -8.14 4.96 -3.79
C ASN A 79 -7.37 5.22 -5.10
N VAL A 80 -6.03 5.27 -5.04
CA VAL A 80 -5.20 5.42 -6.24
C VAL A 80 -5.26 4.18 -7.12
N LEU A 81 -5.24 2.97 -6.52
CA LEU A 81 -5.40 1.71 -7.26
C LEU A 81 -6.72 1.67 -8.05
N ASP A 82 -7.80 2.21 -7.50
CA ASP A 82 -9.08 2.34 -8.21
C ASP A 82 -9.03 3.24 -9.43
N ASN A 83 -8.11 4.20 -9.46
CA ASN A 83 -7.89 5.05 -10.64
C ASN A 83 -6.94 4.38 -11.64
N ILE A 84 -5.92 3.65 -11.17
CA ILE A 84 -5.03 2.85 -12.01
C ILE A 84 -5.79 1.74 -12.73
N GLN A 85 -6.83 1.15 -12.13
CA GLN A 85 -7.64 0.14 -12.82
C GLN A 85 -8.40 0.67 -14.04
N LYS A 86 -8.48 2.00 -14.22
CA LYS A 86 -9.23 2.65 -15.30
C LYS A 86 -8.36 3.05 -16.50
N ILE A 87 -7.03 2.84 -16.45
CA ILE A 87 -6.08 3.26 -17.50
C ILE A 87 -5.55 2.11 -18.37
#